data_AF-A0A4S3J8B8-F1
#
_entry.id   AF-A0A4S3J8B8-F1
#
_cell.length_a   1.000
_cell.length_b   1.000
_cell.length_c   1.000
_cell.angle_alpha   90.00
_cell.angle_beta   90.00
_cell.angle_gamma   90.00
#
_symmetry.space_group_name_H-M   'P 1'
#
loop_
_entity.id
_entity.type
_entity.pdbx_description
1 polymer ?
#
loop_
_entity_poly.entity_id
_entity_poly.type
_entity_poly.pdbx_seq_one_letter_code
_entity_poly.pdbx_strand_id
1 'polypeptide(L)'
;MTDCSLSPVVPYALINCHGDVQGDAEVVLKAKQTLFKVRLARQPPEEFDQSETVEGKFLKRLANRRTAEIAREDLADFLGPLCQPFFKSYARYFGDSLKSHLKNPEVFLQLVTDKGVPKVFKTPPFHVISYPMLQL
;
A
#
# COMPACT_ATOMS: atom_id res chain seq x y z
N MET A 1 -30.51 -11.52 -18.33
CA MET A 1 -29.05 -11.32 -18.36
C MET A 1 -28.75 -10.25 -17.33
N THR A 2 -28.21 -10.66 -16.19
CA THR A 2 -28.00 -9.79 -15.03
C THR A 2 -26.87 -8.80 -15.30
N ASP A 3 -27.20 -7.53 -15.17
CA ASP A 3 -26.34 -6.36 -15.22
C ASP A 3 -25.13 -6.57 -14.28
N CYS A 4 -23.94 -6.73 -14.87
CA CYS A 4 -22.69 -6.69 -14.13
C CYS A 4 -22.50 -5.26 -13.64
N SER A 5 -23.06 -4.95 -12.47
CA SER A 5 -22.86 -3.68 -11.79
C SER A 5 -21.38 -3.54 -11.44
N LEU A 6 -20.60 -3.04 -12.40
CA LEU A 6 -19.22 -2.61 -12.24
C LEU A 6 -19.24 -1.53 -11.18
N SER A 7 -19.03 -1.90 -9.92
CA SER A 7 -18.97 -0.91 -8.84
C SER A 7 -17.90 0.12 -9.25
N PRO A 8 -18.23 1.42 -9.27
CA PRO A 8 -17.40 2.43 -9.91
C PRO A 8 -15.98 2.40 -9.35
N VAL A 9 -15.00 2.52 -10.25
CA VAL A 9 -13.59 2.61 -9.89
C VAL A 9 -13.41 3.85 -9.02
N VAL A 10 -12.80 3.69 -7.84
CA VAL A 10 -12.56 4.82 -6.95
C VAL A 10 -11.29 5.54 -7.45
N PRO A 11 -11.37 6.83 -7.80
CA PRO A 11 -10.21 7.59 -8.20
C PRO A 11 -9.23 7.72 -7.04
N TYR A 12 -7.94 7.62 -7.35
CA TYR A 12 -6.86 7.71 -6.39
C TYR A 12 -5.69 8.54 -6.96
N ALA A 13 -4.82 9.00 -6.08
CA ALA A 13 -3.59 9.70 -6.44
C ALA A 13 -2.42 9.15 -5.61
N LEU A 14 -1.25 9.04 -6.23
CA LEU A 14 0.00 8.80 -5.52
C LEU A 14 0.43 10.10 -4.83
N ILE A 15 0.49 10.08 -3.50
CA ILE A 15 0.88 11.24 -2.70
C ILE A 15 2.36 11.19 -2.36
N ASN A 16 2.84 10.03 -1.95
CA ASN A 16 4.23 9.85 -1.57
C ASN A 16 4.70 8.43 -1.87
N CYS A 17 6.01 8.28 -2.07
CA CYS A 17 6.67 7.01 -2.16
C CYS A 17 8.04 7.18 -1.50
N HIS A 18 8.26 6.49 -0.40
CA HIS A 18 9.51 6.51 0.34
C HIS A 18 10.06 5.09 0.38
N GLY A 19 11.18 4.87 -0.31
CA GLY A 19 11.92 3.62 -0.22
C GLY A 19 13.21 3.85 0.57
N ASP A 20 13.45 3.05 1.60
CA ASP A 20 14.78 2.99 2.22
C ASP A 20 15.67 2.03 1.39
N VAL A 21 16.88 2.48 1.07
CA VAL A 21 17.90 1.72 0.33
C VAL A 21 18.26 0.43 1.08
N GLN A 22 17.99 0.32 2.39
CA GLN A 22 18.18 -0.89 3.21
C GLN A 22 16.92 -1.38 3.94
N GLY A 23 15.77 -0.72 3.78
CA GLY A 23 14.52 -1.08 4.45
C GLY A 23 13.34 -1.31 3.51
N ASP A 24 12.16 -1.50 4.10
CA ASP A 24 10.91 -1.57 3.36
C ASP A 24 10.58 -0.23 2.72
N ALA A 25 9.83 -0.26 1.62
CA ALA A 25 9.27 0.96 1.04
C ALA A 25 7.83 1.17 1.49
N GLU A 26 7.43 2.42 1.62
CA GLU A 26 6.06 2.83 1.84
C GLU A 26 5.57 3.65 0.64
N VAL A 27 4.43 3.26 0.10
CA VAL A 27 3.70 4.00 -0.94
C VAL A 27 2.43 4.53 -0.34
N VAL A 28 2.19 5.83 -0.48
CA VAL A 28 1.00 6.50 0.05
C VAL A 28 0.08 6.86 -1.11
N LEU A 29 -1.04 6.15 -1.19
CA LEU A 29 -2.13 6.45 -2.12
C LEU A 29 -3.22 7.23 -1.38
N LYS A 30 -3.84 8.19 -2.03
CA LYS A 30 -5.01 8.90 -1.50
C LYS A 30 -6.22 8.58 -2.35
N ALA A 31 -7.28 8.12 -1.72
CA ALA A 31 -8.59 8.00 -2.34
C ALA A 31 -9.60 8.81 -1.53
N LYS A 32 -10.33 9.72 -2.19
CA LYS A 32 -11.13 10.76 -1.53
C LYS A 32 -10.29 11.56 -0.52
N GLN A 33 -10.60 11.48 0.78
CA GLN A 33 -9.84 12.12 1.87
C GLN A 33 -9.12 11.09 2.78
N THR A 34 -9.06 9.82 2.37
CA THR A 34 -8.40 8.74 3.13
C THR A 34 -7.02 8.45 2.55
N LEU A 35 -6.02 8.31 3.42
CA LEU A 35 -4.67 7.90 3.04
C LEU A 35 -4.52 6.39 3.21
N PHE A 36 -3.98 5.73 2.19
CA PHE A 36 -3.68 4.31 2.15
C PHE A 36 -2.17 4.16 2.09
N LYS A 37 -1.59 3.71 3.20
CA LYS A 37 -0.15 3.48 3.35
C LYS A 37 0.14 2.02 3.04
N VAL A 38 0.72 1.77 1.86
CA VAL A 38 1.07 0.44 1.37
C VAL A 38 2.54 0.18 1.64
N ARG A 39 2.82 -0.75 2.55
CA ARG A 39 4.18 -1.25 2.78
C ARG A 39 4.53 -2.29 1.72
N LEU A 40 5.66 -2.08 1.08
CA LEU A 40 6.34 -3.01 0.21
C LEU A 40 7.43 -3.67 1.05
N ALA A 41 7.07 -4.77 1.70
CA ALA A 41 8.02 -5.53 2.49
C ALA A 41 9.04 -6.21 1.58
N ARG A 42 10.32 -6.18 1.96
CA ARG A 42 11.39 -6.87 1.22
C ARG A 42 11.17 -8.37 1.15
N GLN A 43 10.96 -8.92 2.34
CA GLN A 43 10.60 -10.32 2.53
C GLN A 43 9.14 -10.38 2.94
N PRO A 44 8.34 -11.20 2.25
CA PRO A 44 6.99 -11.46 2.72
C PRO A 44 7.07 -12.30 4.02
N PRO A 45 6.04 -12.29 4.87
CA PRO A 45 6.01 -13.13 6.08
C PRO A 45 6.31 -14.60 5.73
N GLU A 46 6.89 -15.36 6.66
CA GLU A 46 7.39 -16.74 6.41
C GLU A 46 6.34 -17.70 5.82
N GLU A 47 5.06 -17.40 6.04
CA GLU A 47 3.91 -18.13 5.50
C GLU A 47 3.63 -17.89 4.00
N PHE A 48 4.36 -16.97 3.35
CA PHE A 48 4.20 -16.58 1.94
C PHE A 48 5.41 -16.93 1.08
N ASP A 49 5.21 -16.88 -0.24
CA ASP A 49 6.21 -17.25 -1.25
C ASP A 49 7.41 -16.29 -1.23
N GLN A 50 8.59 -16.84 -0.92
CA GLN A 50 9.85 -16.11 -0.78
C GLN A 50 10.60 -15.91 -2.10
N SER A 51 10.13 -16.48 -3.22
CA SER A 51 10.88 -16.56 -4.48
C SER A 51 10.59 -15.44 -5.48
N GLU A 52 9.36 -14.91 -5.49
CA GLU A 52 8.91 -13.82 -6.38
C GLU A 52 8.60 -12.55 -5.58
N THR A 53 9.60 -12.00 -4.89
CA THR A 53 9.39 -10.81 -4.05
C THR A 53 9.24 -9.53 -4.88
N VAL A 54 8.36 -8.65 -4.42
CA VAL A 54 8.14 -7.30 -4.97
C VAL A 54 9.44 -6.49 -4.96
N GLU A 55 10.35 -6.78 -4.01
CA GLU A 55 11.69 -6.23 -3.91
C GLU A 55 12.50 -6.39 -5.21
N GLY A 56 12.45 -7.55 -5.84
CA GLY A 56 13.21 -7.83 -7.05
C GLY A 56 12.82 -6.95 -8.24
N LYS A 57 11.52 -6.58 -8.34
CA LYS A 57 10.98 -5.84 -9.49
C LYS A 57 10.95 -4.32 -9.28
N PHE A 58 10.60 -3.83 -8.09
CA PHE A 58 10.34 -2.40 -7.86
C PHE A 58 11.38 -1.70 -6.99
N LEU A 59 11.84 -2.31 -5.88
CA LEU A 59 12.73 -1.63 -4.94
C LEU A 59 14.07 -1.24 -5.56
N LYS A 60 14.65 -2.10 -6.42
CA LYS A 60 15.89 -1.76 -7.17
C LYS A 60 15.73 -0.54 -8.09
N ARG A 61 14.56 -0.36 -8.71
CA ARG A 61 14.28 0.77 -9.62
C ARG A 61 14.00 2.06 -8.86
N LEU A 62 13.33 1.96 -7.70
CA LEU A 62 13.06 3.09 -6.81
C LEU A 62 14.35 3.65 -6.17
N ALA A 63 15.36 2.81 -5.92
CA ALA A 63 16.66 3.24 -5.43
C ALA A 63 17.46 4.07 -6.46
N ASN A 64 17.15 3.94 -7.76
CA ASN A 64 17.83 4.69 -8.82
C ASN A 64 17.08 5.98 -9.15
N ARG A 65 17.68 7.12 -8.78
CA ARG A 65 17.08 8.46 -8.98
C ARG A 65 16.69 8.77 -10.43
N ARG A 66 17.38 8.23 -11.44
CA ARG A 66 17.05 8.49 -12.86
C ARG A 66 15.77 7.79 -13.31
N THR A 67 15.43 6.66 -12.69
CA THR A 67 14.25 5.86 -13.02
C THR A 67 13.16 5.95 -11.96
N ALA A 68 13.38 6.74 -10.90
CA ALA A 68 12.49 6.81 -9.74
C ALA A 68 11.11 7.36 -10.09
N GLU A 69 11.02 8.31 -11.03
CA GLU A 69 9.72 8.88 -11.45
C GLU A 69 8.88 7.84 -12.21
N ILE A 70 9.47 7.20 -13.23
CA ILE A 70 8.83 6.10 -13.98
C ILE A 70 8.46 4.96 -13.05
N ALA A 71 9.35 4.58 -12.13
CA ALA A 71 9.08 3.51 -11.16
C ALA A 71 7.97 3.88 -10.17
N ARG A 72 7.74 5.17 -9.89
CA ARG A 72 6.63 5.64 -9.04
C ARG A 72 5.31 5.56 -9.76
N GLU A 73 5.26 5.93 -11.04
CA GLU A 73 4.05 5.81 -11.87
C GLU A 73 3.68 4.35 -12.08
N ASP A 74 4.64 3.52 -12.51
CA ASP A 74 4.45 2.06 -12.67
C ASP A 74 3.90 1.41 -11.39
N LEU A 75 4.40 1.85 -10.23
CA LEU A 75 3.99 1.34 -8.94
C LEU A 75 2.58 1.81 -8.53
N ALA A 76 2.21 3.04 -8.86
CA ALA A 76 0.85 3.54 -8.64
C ALA A 76 -0.17 2.83 -9.53
N ASP A 77 0.18 2.57 -10.79
CA ASP A 77 -0.65 1.83 -11.74
C ASP A 77 -0.76 0.36 -11.36
N PHE A 78 0.28 -0.21 -10.77
CA PHE A 78 0.26 -1.57 -10.24
C PHE A 78 -0.57 -1.69 -8.94
N LEU A 79 -0.35 -0.79 -7.97
CA LEU A 79 -1.01 -0.86 -6.66
C LEU A 79 -2.46 -0.40 -6.70
N GLY A 80 -2.79 0.56 -7.56
CA GLY A 80 -4.13 1.14 -7.66
C GLY A 80 -5.24 0.10 -7.82
N PRO A 81 -5.18 -0.77 -8.85
CA PRO A 81 -6.13 -1.86 -9.04
C PRO A 81 -6.19 -2.83 -7.86
N LEU A 82 -5.03 -3.21 -7.29
CA LEU A 82 -4.97 -4.11 -6.13
C LEU A 82 -5.61 -3.49 -4.87
N CYS A 83 -5.55 -2.16 -4.75
CA CYS A 83 -6.11 -1.43 -3.61
C CYS A 83 -7.60 -1.04 -3.81
N GLN A 84 -8.18 -1.21 -5.00
CA GLN A 84 -9.58 -0.85 -5.27
C GLN A 84 -10.59 -1.44 -4.28
N PRO A 85 -10.51 -2.72 -3.85
CA PRO A 85 -11.41 -3.27 -2.84
C PRO A 85 -11.34 -2.51 -1.51
N PHE A 86 -10.15 -2.06 -1.13
CA PHE A 86 -9.91 -1.26 0.08
C PHE A 86 -10.39 0.17 -0.09
N PHE A 87 -10.20 0.77 -1.27
CA PHE A 87 -10.74 2.10 -1.55
C PHE A 87 -12.27 2.11 -1.47
N LYS A 88 -12.93 1.10 -2.06
CA LYS A 88 -14.39 0.94 -1.99
C LYS A 88 -14.88 0.76 -0.55
N SER A 89 -14.14 0.01 0.26
CA SER A 89 -14.53 -0.29 1.65
C SER A 89 -14.24 0.84 2.64
N TYR A 90 -13.15 1.58 2.44
CA TYR A 90 -12.61 2.48 3.46
C TYR A 90 -12.48 3.94 3.03
N ALA A 91 -12.48 4.26 1.72
CA ALA A 91 -12.33 5.64 1.28
C ALA A 91 -13.61 6.44 1.58
N ARG A 92 -13.45 7.49 2.40
CA ARG A 92 -14.55 8.36 2.83
C ARG A 92 -14.25 9.84 2.54
N TYR A 93 -15.34 10.59 2.36
CA TYR A 93 -15.34 12.03 2.55
C TYR A 93 -15.73 12.30 4.00
N PHE A 94 -15.01 13.21 4.64
CA PHE A 94 -15.29 13.70 5.97
C PHE A 94 -15.94 15.08 5.83
N GLY A 95 -16.99 15.31 6.61
CA GLY A 95 -17.69 16.60 6.60
C GLY A 95 -16.81 17.75 7.09
N ASP A 96 -17.22 18.98 6.76
CA ASP A 96 -16.46 20.24 6.90
C ASP A 96 -16.15 20.70 8.34
N SER A 97 -16.23 19.80 9.33
CA SER A 97 -15.85 20.14 10.69
C SER A 97 -14.32 20.27 10.78
N LEU A 98 -13.82 21.35 11.39
CA LEU A 98 -12.38 21.56 11.62
C LEU A 98 -11.70 20.35 12.30
N LYS A 99 -12.42 19.63 13.18
CA LYS A 99 -11.94 18.41 13.84
C LYS A 99 -11.81 17.21 12.89
N SER A 100 -12.63 17.16 11.84
CA SER A 100 -12.58 16.14 10.79
C SER A 100 -11.38 16.32 9.86
N HIS A 101 -10.99 17.57 9.57
CA HIS A 101 -9.81 17.89 8.76
C HIS A 101 -8.48 17.57 9.44
N LEU A 102 -8.46 17.48 10.78
CA LEU A 102 -7.25 17.22 11.56
C LEU A 102 -6.82 15.75 11.58
N LYS A 103 -7.66 14.82 11.12
CA LYS A 103 -7.31 13.40 11.04
C LYS A 103 -7.75 12.84 9.69
N ASN A 104 -6.88 12.95 8.68
CA ASN A 104 -7.01 12.08 7.52
C ASN A 104 -6.89 10.64 8.04
N PRO A 105 -7.92 9.79 7.90
CA PRO A 105 -7.79 8.40 8.32
C PRO A 105 -6.69 7.74 7.50
N GLU A 106 -5.86 6.98 8.20
CA GLU A 106 -4.80 6.19 7.59
C GLU A 106 -5.22 4.73 7.61
N VAL A 107 -5.20 4.11 6.43
CA VAL A 107 -5.40 2.68 6.25
C VAL A 107 -4.05 2.08 5.91
N PHE A 108 -3.56 1.19 6.77
CA PHE A 108 -2.30 0.51 6.57
C PHE A 108 -2.55 -0.79 5.81
N LEU A 109 -1.81 -0.96 4.73
CA LEU A 109 -1.86 -2.10 3.83
C LEU A 109 -0.46 -2.65 3.64
N GLN A 110 -0.35 -3.94 3.36
CA GLN A 110 0.91 -4.56 2.98
C GLN A 110 0.73 -5.33 1.69
N LEU A 111 1.66 -5.12 0.76
CA LEU A 111 1.77 -5.91 -0.46
C LEU A 111 2.67 -7.13 -0.18
N VAL A 112 2.18 -8.31 -0.51
CA VAL A 112 2.93 -9.57 -0.49
C VAL A 112 2.74 -10.32 -1.80
N THR A 113 3.60 -11.30 -2.05
CA THR A 113 3.40 -12.27 -3.11
C THR A 113 2.95 -13.59 -2.51
N ASP A 114 1.86 -14.15 -3.02
CA ASP A 114 1.38 -15.49 -2.67
C ASP A 114 1.38 -16.34 -3.95
N LYS A 115 2.28 -17.32 -4.04
CA LYS A 115 2.44 -18.22 -5.20
C LYS A 115 2.62 -17.47 -6.52
N GLY A 116 3.51 -16.48 -6.54
CA GLY A 116 3.73 -15.59 -7.70
C GLY A 116 2.62 -14.55 -7.95
N VAL A 117 1.53 -14.55 -7.16
CA VAL A 117 0.43 -13.59 -7.33
C VAL A 117 0.54 -12.46 -6.31
N PRO A 118 0.62 -11.18 -6.73
CA PRO A 118 0.66 -10.05 -5.81
C PRO A 118 -0.70 -9.86 -5.14
N LYS A 119 -0.69 -9.71 -3.82
CA LYS A 119 -1.88 -9.49 -2.99
C LYS A 119 -1.63 -8.37 -1.99
N VAL A 120 -2.67 -7.56 -1.77
CA VAL A 120 -2.67 -6.52 -0.75
C VAL A 120 -3.63 -6.92 0.36
N PHE A 121 -3.19 -6.80 1.61
CA PHE A 121 -4.04 -7.03 2.78
C PHE A 121 -3.90 -5.88 3.77
N LYS A 122 -4.93 -5.72 4.61
CA LYS A 122 -4.96 -4.70 5.65
C LYS A 122 -4.12 -5.16 6.85
N THR A 123 -3.32 -4.26 7.37
CA THR A 123 -2.48 -4.48 8.55
C THR A 123 -2.82 -3.48 9.67
N PRO A 124 -2.45 -3.77 10.93
CA PRO A 124 -2.39 -2.75 11.96
C PRO A 124 -1.36 -1.66 11.58
N PRO A 125 -1.41 -0.47 12.20
CA PRO A 125 -0.38 0.56 12.03
C PRO A 125 1.01 -0.01 12.29
N PHE A 126 1.99 0.35 11.46
CA PHE A 126 3.36 -0.19 11.51
C PHE A 126 4.15 0.08 12.80
N HIS A 127 3.53 0.74 13.80
CA HIS A 127 4.08 1.01 15.13
C HIS A 127 3.77 -0.06 16.19
N VAL A 128 3.18 -1.21 15.84
CA VAL A 128 2.94 -2.31 16.79
C VAL A 128 3.75 -3.55 16.39
N ILE A 129 5.07 -3.43 16.46
CA ILE A 129 5.93 -4.58 16.73
C ILE A 129 6.42 -4.39 18.16
N SER A 130 5.57 -4.73 19.14
CA SER A 130 6.07 -5.10 20.44
C SER A 130 6.83 -6.40 20.24
N TYR A 131 8.16 -6.33 20.08
CA TYR A 131 9.00 -7.47 20.35
C TYR A 131 8.61 -7.97 21.75
N PRO A 132 8.22 -9.24 21.94
CA PRO A 132 8.32 -9.80 23.27
C PRO A 132 9.81 -9.70 23.63
N MET A 133 10.12 -8.78 24.55
CA MET A 133 11.33 -8.85 25.36
C MET A 133 11.43 -10.30 25.82
N LEU A 134 12.36 -11.06 25.24
CA LEU A 134 12.84 -12.31 25.82
C LEU A 134 13.45 -11.93 27.16
N GLN A 135 12.62 -11.91 28.20
CA GLN A 135 13.09 -12.20 29.54
C GLN A 135 13.09 -13.72 29.68
N LEU A 136 14.29 -14.29 29.60
CA LEU A 136 14.75 -15.41 30.41
C LEU A 136 16.28 -15.47 30.31
#